data_AF-A0A349Z2S6-F1
#
_entry.id   AF-A0A349Z2S6-F1
#
_cell.length_a   1.000
_cell.length_b   1.000
_cell.length_c   1.000
_cell.angle_alpha   90.00
_cell.angle_beta   90.00
_cell.angle_gamma   90.00
#
_symmetry.space_group_name_H-M   'P 1'
#
loop_
_entity.id
_entity.type
_entity.pdbx_description
1 polymer ?
#
loop_
_entity_poly.entity_id
_entity_poly.type
_entity_poly.pdbx_seq_one_letter_code
_entity_poly.pdbx_strand_id
1 'polypeptide(L)'
;MPFTPVHMGPGLLIKALLQGSFSLMVFGWTQIVMDVQPLWVMIVGHGHLHGFSHTIPGSSLIAIFAALTGKYLSEFGLKIIGIAKPSQPIVIAWWVAFLSAFIGSYSHVGLDAIMHGDVQPAFPLTLANPLLAIISVSTLHKLCLYSGMLGAVLFYVVHWHTRKKHY
;
A
#
# COMPACT_ATOMS: atom_id res chain seq x y z
N MET A 1 1.28 14.03 -7.49
CA MET A 1 2.56 14.05 -6.75
C MET A 1 2.97 12.60 -6.60
N PRO A 2 4.21 12.22 -6.92
CA PRO A 2 4.66 10.85 -6.71
C PRO A 2 4.84 10.65 -5.21
N PHE A 3 4.51 9.45 -4.74
CA PHE A 3 4.46 9.10 -3.33
C PHE A 3 3.27 9.76 -2.65
N THR A 4 2.22 8.97 -2.45
CA THR A 4 1.01 9.37 -1.73
C THR A 4 1.03 8.79 -0.30
N PRO A 5 1.64 9.48 0.70
CA PRO A 5 1.59 9.05 2.09
C PRO A 5 0.16 8.77 2.59
N VAL A 6 -0.82 9.45 2.01
CA VAL A 6 -2.24 9.27 2.32
C VAL A 6 -2.73 7.85 2.04
N HIS A 7 -2.18 7.14 1.04
CA HIS A 7 -2.55 5.74 0.74
C HIS A 7 -2.15 4.77 1.85
N MET A 8 -1.25 5.17 2.76
CA MET A 8 -0.94 4.40 3.97
C MET A 8 -2.12 4.31 4.95
N GLY A 9 -3.06 5.25 4.91
CA GLY A 9 -4.19 5.31 5.82
C GLY A 9 -5.05 4.04 5.82
N PRO A 10 -5.60 3.63 4.65
CA PRO A 10 -6.31 2.36 4.52
C PRO A 10 -5.45 1.15 4.90
N GLY A 11 -4.15 1.18 4.58
CA GLY A 11 -3.21 0.12 4.99
C GLY A 11 -3.10 -0.04 6.51
N LEU A 12 -3.13 1.06 7.27
CA LEU A 12 -3.11 1.02 8.73
C LEU A 12 -4.42 0.46 9.31
N LEU A 13 -5.56 0.79 8.71
CA LEU A 13 -6.85 0.18 9.07
C LEU A 13 -6.83 -1.33 8.84
N ILE A 14 -6.39 -1.78 7.66
CA ILE A 14 -6.27 -3.21 7.34
C ILE A 14 -5.30 -3.90 8.30
N LYS A 15 -4.18 -3.27 8.65
CA LYS A 15 -3.23 -3.80 9.65
C LYS A 15 -3.90 -4.00 11.01
N ALA A 16 -4.75 -3.07 11.44
CA ALA A 16 -5.48 -3.19 12.69
C ALA A 16 -6.50 -4.33 12.69
N LEU A 17 -7.09 -4.66 11.53
CA LEU A 17 -8.06 -5.74 11.40
C LEU A 17 -7.38 -7.11 11.26
N LEU A 18 -6.34 -7.20 10.42
CA LEU A 18 -5.68 -8.46 10.06
C LEU A 18 -4.48 -8.82 10.94
N GLN A 19 -3.98 -7.88 11.74
CA GLN A 19 -2.91 -8.13 12.73
C GLN A 19 -1.69 -8.83 12.11
N GLY A 20 -1.31 -10.03 12.59
CA GLY A 20 -0.15 -10.79 12.09
C GLY A 20 -0.28 -11.24 10.63
N SER A 21 -1.49 -11.25 10.07
CA SER A 21 -1.77 -11.68 8.70
C SER A 21 -1.53 -10.59 7.65
N PHE A 22 -1.10 -9.39 8.06
CA PHE A 22 -0.82 -8.27 7.16
C PHE A 22 0.44 -7.51 7.57
N SER A 23 1.32 -7.23 6.62
CA SER A 23 2.55 -6.47 6.83
C SER A 23 2.41 -5.05 6.30
N LEU A 24 2.30 -4.09 7.23
CA LEU A 24 2.25 -2.66 6.89
C LEU A 24 3.54 -2.21 6.19
N MET A 25 4.69 -2.83 6.50
CA MET A 25 5.97 -2.53 5.86
C MET A 25 5.99 -2.96 4.39
N VAL A 26 5.46 -4.15 4.07
CA VAL A 26 5.35 -4.62 2.67
C VAL A 26 4.32 -3.80 1.91
N PHE A 27 3.19 -3.48 2.54
CA PHE A 27 2.19 -2.58 1.95
C PHE A 27 2.80 -1.21 1.62
N GLY A 28 3.55 -0.62 2.56
CA GLY A 28 4.21 0.68 2.37
C GLY A 28 5.30 0.63 1.30
N TRP A 29 6.09 -0.44 1.27
CA TRP A 29 7.03 -0.69 0.17
C TRP A 29 6.31 -0.74 -1.17
N THR A 30 5.15 -1.37 -1.24
CA THR A 30 4.36 -1.45 -2.48
C THR A 30 3.94 -0.05 -2.95
N GLN A 31 3.56 0.86 -2.05
CA GLN A 31 3.22 2.24 -2.42
C GLN A 31 4.41 2.93 -3.10
N ILE A 32 5.62 2.78 -2.53
CA ILE A 32 6.85 3.32 -3.10
C ILE A 32 7.10 2.76 -4.51
N VAL A 33 6.95 1.45 -4.70
CA VAL A 33 7.19 0.81 -6.00
C VAL A 33 6.18 1.26 -7.05
N MET A 34 4.90 1.40 -6.69
CA MET A 34 3.85 1.88 -7.62
C MET A 34 4.17 3.27 -8.19
N ASP A 35 4.71 4.14 -7.34
CA ASP A 35 5.04 5.52 -7.67
C ASP A 35 6.34 5.72 -8.48
N VAL A 36 7.13 4.66 -8.71
CA VAL A 36 8.38 4.76 -9.48
C VAL A 36 8.13 5.25 -10.91
N GLN A 37 7.10 4.72 -11.59
CA GLN A 37 6.78 5.15 -12.95
C GLN A 37 6.31 6.62 -12.98
N PRO A 38 5.31 7.05 -12.20
CA PRO A 38 4.92 8.46 -12.14
C PRO A 38 6.10 9.39 -11.83
N LEU A 39 6.94 9.03 -10.86
CA LEU A 39 8.15 9.80 -10.52
C LEU A 39 9.08 9.93 -11.73
N TRP A 40 9.39 8.81 -12.39
CA TRP A 40 10.28 8.78 -13.55
C TRP A 40 9.78 9.71 -14.66
N VAL A 41 8.48 9.63 -14.99
CA VAL A 41 7.84 10.46 -16.00
C VAL A 41 7.89 11.94 -15.62
N MET A 42 7.72 12.27 -14.34
CA MET A 42 7.83 13.66 -13.87
C MET A 42 9.27 14.21 -13.97
N ILE A 43 10.29 13.38 -13.73
CA ILE A 43 11.70 13.79 -13.85
C ILE A 43 12.08 14.00 -15.31
N VAL A 44 11.64 13.08 -16.17
CA VAL A 44 12.05 13.02 -17.57
C VAL A 44 11.18 13.91 -18.47
N GLY A 45 9.99 14.28 -18.00
CA GLY A 45 9.07 15.22 -18.68
C GLY A 45 8.32 14.63 -19.88
N HIS A 46 8.44 13.32 -20.14
CA HIS A 46 7.72 12.63 -21.21
C HIS A 46 7.28 11.22 -20.80
N GLY A 47 6.19 10.75 -21.41
CA GLY A 47 5.59 9.43 -21.14
C GLY A 47 4.22 9.50 -20.49
N HIS A 48 3.62 8.33 -20.23
CA HIS A 48 2.34 8.23 -19.51
C HIS A 48 2.60 8.18 -18.00
N LEU A 49 2.11 9.21 -17.28
CA LEU A 49 2.33 9.35 -15.84
C LEU A 49 1.82 8.11 -15.10
N HIS A 50 0.57 7.70 -15.33
CA HIS A 50 -0.01 6.45 -14.83
C HIS A 50 -0.27 5.44 -15.96
N GLY A 51 0.80 5.02 -16.66
CA GLY A 51 0.73 4.02 -17.73
C GLY A 51 0.66 2.57 -17.23
N PHE A 52 1.50 1.68 -17.78
CA PHE A 52 1.40 0.23 -17.55
C PHE A 52 1.34 -0.16 -16.06
N SER A 53 2.12 0.49 -15.17
CA SER A 53 2.13 0.17 -13.74
C SER A 53 0.76 0.31 -13.05
N HIS A 54 -0.14 1.13 -13.60
CA HIS A 54 -1.48 1.41 -13.05
C HIS A 54 -2.61 0.66 -13.77
N THR A 55 -2.26 -0.36 -14.54
CA THR A 55 -3.20 -1.33 -15.13
C THR A 55 -3.36 -2.56 -14.23
N ILE A 56 -4.45 -3.31 -14.30
CA ILE A 56 -4.60 -4.55 -13.51
C ILE A 56 -3.45 -5.54 -13.78
N PRO A 57 -3.02 -5.82 -15.03
CA PRO A 57 -1.87 -6.69 -15.28
C PRO A 57 -0.56 -6.10 -14.73
N GLY A 58 -0.29 -4.81 -14.98
CA GLY A 58 0.95 -4.18 -14.55
C GLY A 58 1.05 -4.06 -13.04
N SER A 59 -0.02 -3.64 -12.37
CA SER A 59 -0.10 -3.60 -10.90
C SER A 59 0.06 -4.99 -10.28
N SER A 60 -0.45 -6.05 -10.92
CA SER A 60 -0.20 -7.43 -10.48
C SER A 60 1.28 -7.82 -10.55
N LEU A 61 1.99 -7.43 -11.62
CA LEU A 61 3.43 -7.65 -11.74
C LEU A 61 4.22 -6.84 -10.70
N ILE A 62 3.82 -5.59 -10.46
CA ILE A 62 4.38 -4.75 -9.41
C ILE A 62 4.14 -5.36 -8.03
N ALA A 63 2.96 -5.92 -7.76
CA ALA A 63 2.65 -6.61 -6.51
C ALA A 63 3.56 -7.82 -6.28
N ILE A 64 3.80 -8.64 -7.32
CA ILE A 64 4.73 -9.78 -7.25
C ILE A 64 6.14 -9.29 -6.94
N PHE A 65 6.63 -8.29 -7.69
CA PHE A 65 7.95 -7.69 -7.45
C PHE A 65 8.06 -7.12 -6.03
N ALA A 66 7.05 -6.39 -5.58
CA ALA A 66 7.00 -5.79 -4.24
C ALA A 66 6.92 -6.84 -3.14
N ALA A 67 6.25 -7.98 -3.33
CA ALA A 67 6.24 -9.07 -2.37
C ALA A 67 7.61 -9.74 -2.24
N LEU A 68 8.26 -10.02 -3.37
CA LEU A 68 9.56 -10.68 -3.43
C LEU A 68 10.68 -9.84 -2.79
N THR A 69 10.68 -8.54 -3.07
CA THR A 69 11.66 -7.59 -2.54
C THR A 69 11.29 -7.09 -1.14
N GLY A 70 10.01 -6.79 -0.94
CA GLY A 70 9.49 -6.15 0.27
C GLY A 70 9.60 -7.03 1.50
N LYS A 71 9.56 -8.37 1.38
CA LYS A 71 9.77 -9.27 2.52
C LYS A 71 11.10 -8.97 3.24
N TYR A 72 12.21 -9.10 2.53
CA TYR A 72 13.55 -8.95 3.14
C TYR A 72 13.85 -7.50 3.51
N LEU A 73 13.42 -6.54 2.66
CA LEU A 73 13.55 -5.11 2.98
C LEU A 73 12.77 -4.74 4.24
N SER A 74 11.57 -5.27 4.42
CA SER A 74 10.76 -5.03 5.61
C SER A 74 11.38 -5.65 6.86
N GLU A 75 11.81 -6.92 6.79
CA GLU A 75 12.46 -7.60 7.92
C GLU A 75 13.76 -6.88 8.34
N PHE A 76 14.54 -6.43 7.37
CA PHE A 76 15.75 -5.64 7.62
C PHE A 76 15.42 -4.25 8.19
N GLY A 77 14.47 -3.54 7.59
CA GLY A 77 14.01 -2.23 8.07
C GLY A 77 13.49 -2.29 9.50
N LEU A 78 12.72 -3.32 9.85
CA LEU A 78 12.22 -3.57 11.21
C LEU A 78 13.36 -3.80 12.21
N LYS A 79 14.49 -4.38 11.79
CA LYS A 79 15.69 -4.51 12.64
C LYS A 79 16.37 -3.16 12.84
N ILE A 80 16.52 -2.35 11.78
CA ILE A 80 17.14 -1.02 11.85
C ILE A 80 16.38 -0.12 12.83
N ILE A 81 15.05 -0.10 12.77
CA ILE A 81 14.23 0.75 13.66
C ILE A 81 14.03 0.16 15.06
N GLY A 82 14.71 -0.95 15.40
CA GLY A 82 14.70 -1.53 16.74
C GLY A 82 13.42 -2.28 17.13
N ILE A 83 12.48 -2.49 16.20
CA ILE A 83 11.25 -3.26 16.45
C ILE A 83 11.55 -4.77 16.46
N ALA A 84 12.32 -5.25 15.48
CA ALA A 84 12.78 -6.64 15.45
C ALA A 84 14.11 -6.76 16.20
N LYS A 85 14.13 -7.56 17.28
CA LYS A 85 15.35 -7.80 18.07
C LYS A 85 16.08 -9.06 17.57
N PRO A 86 17.42 -9.15 17.70
CA PRO A 86 18.15 -10.37 17.34
C PRO A 86 17.64 -11.63 18.06
N SER A 87 17.21 -11.48 19.33
CA SER A 87 16.64 -12.57 20.13
C SER A 87 15.20 -12.94 19.77
N GLN A 88 14.49 -12.07 19.05
CA GLN A 88 13.10 -12.26 18.64
C GLN A 88 12.91 -11.68 17.23
N PRO A 89 13.43 -12.37 16.20
CA PRO A 89 13.33 -11.89 14.83
C PRO A 89 11.88 -11.87 14.37
N ILE A 90 11.51 -10.85 13.62
CA ILE A 90 10.24 -10.79 12.91
C ILE A 90 10.47 -11.40 11.53
N VAL A 91 9.76 -12.49 11.22
CA VAL A 91 9.80 -13.16 9.91
C VAL A 91 8.43 -13.02 9.26
N ILE A 92 8.41 -12.47 8.05
CA ILE A 92 7.18 -12.28 7.28
C ILE A 92 6.94 -13.54 6.45
N ALA A 93 5.83 -14.22 6.72
CA ALA A 93 5.42 -15.36 5.92
C ALA A 93 5.19 -14.95 4.45
N TRP A 94 5.54 -15.82 3.50
CA TRP A 94 5.42 -15.49 2.07
C TRP A 94 4.00 -15.08 1.67
N TRP A 95 3.00 -15.83 2.12
CA TRP A 95 1.61 -15.49 1.84
C TRP A 95 1.20 -14.13 2.43
N VAL A 96 1.77 -13.70 3.57
CA VAL A 96 1.54 -12.36 4.15
C VAL A 96 2.18 -11.30 3.27
N ALA A 97 3.40 -11.53 2.77
CA ALA A 97 4.07 -10.59 1.86
C ALA A 97 3.26 -10.40 0.57
N PHE A 98 2.84 -11.51 -0.06
CA PHE A 98 2.00 -11.45 -1.27
C PHE A 98 0.65 -10.79 -0.99
N LEU A 99 -0.07 -11.21 0.06
CA LEU A 99 -1.35 -10.60 0.42
C LEU A 99 -1.23 -9.08 0.63
N SER A 100 -0.20 -8.65 1.38
CA SER A 100 0.01 -7.23 1.69
C SER A 100 0.38 -6.43 0.44
N ALA A 101 1.18 -7.01 -0.47
CA ALA A 101 1.57 -6.36 -1.71
C ALA A 101 0.42 -6.27 -2.72
N PHE A 102 -0.39 -7.32 -2.87
CA PHE A 102 -1.57 -7.29 -3.75
C PHE A 102 -2.62 -6.29 -3.26
N ILE A 103 -2.91 -6.29 -1.95
CA ILE A 103 -3.77 -5.26 -1.34
C ILE A 103 -3.15 -3.87 -1.58
N GLY A 104 -1.84 -3.72 -1.37
CA GLY A 104 -1.12 -2.47 -1.59
C GLY A 104 -1.23 -1.94 -3.00
N SER A 105 -0.97 -2.77 -3.99
CA SER A 105 -0.95 -2.38 -5.39
C SER A 105 -2.34 -2.07 -5.93
N TYR A 106 -3.34 -2.93 -5.64
CA TYR A 106 -4.70 -2.70 -6.13
C TYR A 106 -5.40 -1.55 -5.42
N SER A 107 -5.17 -1.37 -4.11
CA SER A 107 -5.69 -0.16 -3.43
C SER A 107 -5.04 1.11 -3.98
N HIS A 108 -3.74 1.09 -4.30
CA HIS A 108 -3.06 2.22 -4.92
C HIS A 108 -3.69 2.59 -6.27
N VAL A 109 -3.83 1.61 -7.18
CA VAL A 109 -4.50 1.83 -8.47
C VAL A 109 -5.93 2.32 -8.29
N GLY A 110 -6.69 1.74 -7.35
CA GLY A 110 -8.07 2.13 -7.10
C GLY A 110 -8.20 3.57 -6.58
N LEU A 111 -7.32 3.99 -5.66
CA LEU A 111 -7.30 5.36 -5.14
C LEU A 111 -6.87 6.36 -6.23
N ASP A 112 -5.84 6.02 -7.00
CA ASP A 112 -5.36 6.87 -8.09
C ASP A 112 -6.39 6.98 -9.22
N ALA A 113 -7.10 5.89 -9.54
CA ALA A 113 -8.17 5.89 -10.52
C ALA A 113 -9.30 6.85 -10.17
N ILE A 114 -9.53 7.18 -8.89
CA ILE A 114 -10.54 8.17 -8.49
C ILE A 114 -10.07 9.60 -8.80
N MET A 115 -8.77 9.89 -8.66
CA MET A 115 -8.24 11.25 -8.66
C MET A 115 -7.45 11.65 -9.92
N HIS A 116 -6.98 10.68 -10.70
CA HIS A 116 -6.11 10.90 -11.86
C HIS A 116 -6.80 10.49 -13.16
N GLY A 117 -6.97 11.46 -14.06
CA GLY A 117 -7.70 11.29 -15.33
C GLY A 117 -6.97 10.44 -16.37
N ASP A 118 -5.66 10.22 -16.20
CA ASP A 118 -4.84 9.41 -17.10
C ASP A 118 -4.72 7.93 -16.70
N VAL A 119 -5.27 7.55 -15.52
CA VAL A 119 -5.27 6.16 -15.05
C VAL A 119 -6.29 5.34 -15.85
N GLN A 120 -5.84 4.19 -16.38
CA GLN A 120 -6.63 3.27 -17.20
C GLN A 120 -6.56 1.84 -16.65
N PRO A 121 -7.30 1.50 -15.57
CA PRO A 121 -7.08 0.25 -14.84
C PRO A 121 -7.28 -1.00 -15.70
N ALA A 122 -8.29 -0.99 -16.58
CA ALA A 122 -8.66 -2.14 -17.40
C ALA A 122 -7.96 -2.21 -18.76
N PHE A 123 -6.93 -1.39 -19.01
CA PHE A 123 -6.10 -1.53 -20.21
C PHE A 123 -5.43 -2.92 -20.26
N PRO A 124 -5.36 -3.60 -21.42
CA PRO A 124 -5.71 -3.15 -22.78
C PRO A 124 -7.16 -3.41 -23.21
N LEU A 125 -8.02 -3.92 -22.33
CA LEU A 125 -9.41 -4.23 -22.68
C LEU A 125 -10.23 -2.96 -22.91
N THR A 126 -10.00 -1.91 -22.12
CA THR A 126 -10.63 -0.60 -22.30
C THR A 126 -9.75 0.51 -21.74
N LEU A 127 -9.89 1.70 -22.33
CA LEU A 127 -9.28 2.95 -21.85
C LEU A 127 -10.18 3.68 -20.83
N ALA A 128 -11.41 3.18 -20.61
CA ALA A 128 -12.35 3.80 -19.70
C ALA A 128 -11.95 3.59 -18.24
N ASN A 129 -12.15 4.62 -17.43
CA ASN A 129 -12.01 4.58 -15.99
C ASN A 129 -13.33 4.97 -15.32
N PRO A 130 -14.16 4.00 -14.90
CA PRO A 130 -15.46 4.28 -14.28
C PRO A 130 -15.34 4.83 -12.85
N LEU A 131 -14.15 4.78 -12.24
CA LEU A 131 -13.91 5.27 -10.88
C LEU A 131 -13.58 6.76 -10.86
N LEU A 132 -13.25 7.36 -12.01
CA LEU A 132 -12.80 8.74 -12.09
C LEU A 132 -13.86 9.69 -11.51
N ALA A 133 -13.46 10.47 -10.52
CA ALA A 133 -14.27 11.49 -9.86
C ALA A 133 -15.59 11.00 -9.22
N ILE A 134 -15.71 9.70 -8.87
CA ILE A 134 -16.88 9.20 -8.10
C ILE A 134 -17.06 9.91 -6.75
N ILE A 135 -15.95 10.41 -6.19
CA ILE A 135 -15.92 11.33 -5.05
C ILE A 135 -14.87 12.41 -5.32
N SER A 136 -14.99 13.55 -4.62
CA SER A 136 -13.98 14.60 -4.74
C SER A 136 -12.62 14.14 -4.19
N VAL A 137 -11.52 14.68 -4.73
CA VAL A 137 -10.16 14.43 -4.23
C VAL A 137 -10.02 14.81 -2.75
N SER A 138 -10.71 15.88 -2.31
CA SER A 138 -10.75 16.26 -0.90
C SER A 138 -11.41 15.17 -0.03
N THR A 139 -12.52 14.61 -0.49
CA THR A 139 -13.21 13.50 0.19
C THR A 139 -12.33 12.26 0.23
N LEU A 140 -11.67 11.91 -0.88
CA LEU A 140 -10.74 10.78 -0.96
C LEU A 140 -9.61 10.91 0.07
N HIS A 141 -8.94 12.07 0.14
CA HIS A 141 -7.90 12.33 1.13
C HIS A 141 -8.42 12.24 2.57
N LYS A 142 -9.63 12.74 2.84
CA LYS A 142 -10.27 12.61 4.17
C LYS A 142 -10.53 11.15 4.53
N LEU A 143 -11.03 10.34 3.59
CA LEU A 143 -11.24 8.91 3.81
C LEU A 143 -9.93 8.18 4.13
N CYS A 144 -8.87 8.49 3.38
CA CYS A 144 -7.54 7.98 3.65
C CYS A 144 -7.03 8.40 5.04
N LEU A 145 -7.14 9.68 5.40
CA LEU A 145 -6.73 10.17 6.71
C LEU A 145 -7.52 9.53 7.86
N TYR A 146 -8.85 9.52 7.77
CA TYR A 146 -9.72 8.99 8.82
C TYR A 146 -9.60 7.46 8.96
N SER A 147 -9.39 6.73 7.87
CA SER A 147 -9.08 5.30 7.94
C SER A 147 -7.75 5.06 8.65
N GLY A 148 -6.73 5.88 8.39
CA GLY A 148 -5.47 5.84 9.14
C GLY A 148 -5.66 6.10 10.63
N MET A 149 -6.38 7.16 11.00
CA MET A 149 -6.67 7.48 12.41
C MET A 149 -7.42 6.35 13.11
N LEU A 150 -8.48 5.83 12.49
CA LEU A 150 -9.27 4.72 13.02
C LEU A 150 -8.41 3.45 13.17
N GLY A 151 -7.61 3.14 12.15
CA GLY A 151 -6.67 2.02 12.18
C GLY A 151 -5.68 2.11 13.33
N ALA A 152 -5.10 3.29 13.56
CA ALA A 152 -4.20 3.51 14.69
C ALA A 152 -4.89 3.23 16.04
N VAL A 153 -6.08 3.79 16.24
CA VAL A 153 -6.88 3.60 17.47
C VAL A 153 -7.17 2.11 17.68
N LEU A 154 -7.69 1.43 16.66
CA LEU A 154 -8.02 0.01 16.75
C LEU A 154 -6.79 -0.86 17.02
N PHE A 155 -5.66 -0.58 16.37
CA PHE A 155 -4.43 -1.32 16.58
C PHE A 155 -3.96 -1.23 18.04
N TYR A 156 -3.95 -0.03 18.62
CA TYR A 156 -3.56 0.17 20.02
C TYR A 156 -4.54 -0.48 21.01
N VAL A 157 -5.85 -0.38 20.75
CA VAL A 157 -6.87 -1.02 21.59
C VAL A 157 -6.69 -2.55 21.60
N VAL A 158 -6.55 -3.16 20.43
CA VAL A 158 -6.32 -4.62 20.32
C VAL A 158 -5.04 -5.02 21.04
N HIS A 159 -3.95 -4.28 20.82
CA HIS A 159 -2.65 -4.55 21.46
C HIS A 159 -2.71 -4.44 22.98
N TRP A 160 -3.44 -3.44 23.50
CA TRP A 160 -3.64 -3.26 24.93
C TRP A 160 -4.37 -4.45 25.56
N HIS A 161 -5.43 -4.94 24.91
CA HIS A 161 -6.20 -6.07 25.40
C HIS A 161 -5.46 -7.41 25.31
N THR A 162 -4.64 -7.62 24.27
CA THR A 162 -3.86 -8.86 24.13
C THR A 162 -2.69 -8.93 25.10
N ARG A 163 -2.01 -7.81 25.39
CA ARG A 163 -0.96 -7.78 26.42
C ARG A 163 -1.49 -8.12 27.82
N LYS A 164 -2.69 -7.65 28.18
CA LYS A 164 -3.30 -7.94 29.49
C LYS A 164 -3.63 -9.41 29.73
N LYS A 165 -3.73 -10.24 28.69
CA LYS A 165 -3.98 -11.69 28.83
C LYS A 165 -2.73 -12.52 29.09
N HIS A 166 -1.55 -11.92 28.99
CA HIS A 166 -0.25 -12.59 29.17
C HIS A 166 0.49 -12.16 30.45
N TYR A 167 -0.16 -11.39 31.31
CA TYR A 167 0.23 -11.11 32.70
C TYR A 167 -0.85 -11.68 33.63
#